data_AF-A0A966UQE8-F1
#
_entry.id   AF-A0A966UQE8-F1
#
_cell.length_a   1.000
_cell.length_b   1.000
_cell.length_c   1.000
_cell.angle_alpha   90.00
_cell.angle_beta   90.00
_cell.angle_gamma   90.00
#
_symmetry.space_group_name_H-M   'P 1'
#
loop_
_entity.id
_entity.type
_entity.pdbx_description
1 polymer ?
#
loop_
_entity_poly.entity_id
_entity_poly.type
_entity_poly.pdbx_seq_one_letter_code
_entity_poly.pdbx_strand_id
1 'polypeptide(L)'
;MRNYNDPQYKKWRQSIKSRDKHTCQWPGCNSRLKIHAHHINKWADFPGLRYNINNGISLCKIHHDLIKDNEENYCGFFSQLILNKLKGKT
;
A
#
# COMPACT_ATOMS: atom_id res chain seq x y z
N MET A 1 18.74 -1.83 -4.76
CA MET A 1 17.63 -2.14 -5.71
C MET A 1 16.60 -3.03 -5.01
N ARG A 2 15.30 -2.90 -5.31
CA ARG A 2 14.24 -3.73 -4.71
C ARG A 2 14.22 -5.11 -5.37
N ASN A 3 14.37 -6.18 -4.59
CA ASN A 3 14.30 -7.56 -5.09
C ASN A 3 12.85 -8.06 -5.07
N TYR A 4 12.21 -8.17 -6.23
CA TYR A 4 10.82 -8.66 -6.33
C TYR A 4 10.66 -10.15 -6.01
N ASN A 5 11.75 -10.91 -6.04
CA ASN A 5 11.79 -12.33 -5.75
C ASN A 5 12.03 -12.65 -4.27
N ASP A 6 12.44 -11.67 -3.48
CA ASP A 6 12.63 -11.80 -2.03
C ASP A 6 11.36 -12.37 -1.36
N PRO A 7 11.46 -13.50 -0.64
CA PRO A 7 10.33 -14.09 0.08
C PRO A 7 9.66 -13.13 1.06
N GLN A 8 10.43 -12.30 1.77
CA GLN A 8 9.88 -11.31 2.70
C GLN A 8 9.06 -10.26 1.96
N TYR A 9 9.57 -9.81 0.81
CA TYR A 9 8.88 -8.88 -0.06
C TYR A 9 7.59 -9.47 -0.67
N LYS A 10 7.60 -10.74 -1.09
CA LYS A 10 6.40 -11.46 -1.53
C LYS A 10 5.36 -11.55 -0.41
N LYS A 11 5.77 -11.95 0.78
CA LYS A 11 4.91 -12.04 1.96
C LYS A 11 4.30 -10.68 2.31
N TRP A 12 5.09 -9.61 2.33
CA TRP A 12 4.61 -8.25 2.59
C TRP A 12 3.52 -7.83 1.60
N ARG A 13 3.73 -8.03 0.29
CA ARG A 13 2.72 -7.73 -0.74
C ARG A 13 1.42 -8.52 -0.54
N GLN A 14 1.53 -9.81 -0.22
CA GLN A 14 0.37 -10.68 0.03
C GLN A 14 -0.41 -10.23 1.28
N SER A 15 0.29 -9.91 2.37
CA SER A 15 -0.33 -9.42 3.60
C SER A 15 -1.14 -8.14 3.38
N ILE A 16 -0.61 -7.19 2.61
CA ILE A 16 -1.33 -5.94 2.27
C ILE A 16 -2.59 -6.24 1.46
N LYS A 17 -2.45 -7.03 0.39
CA LYS A 17 -3.61 -7.41 -0.45
C LYS A 17 -4.66 -8.16 0.34
N SER A 18 -4.26 -9.04 1.27
CA SER A 18 -5.18 -9.78 2.13
C SER A 18 -5.91 -8.84 3.11
N ARG A 19 -5.18 -7.95 3.81
CA ARG A 19 -5.76 -6.93 4.70
C ARG A 19 -6.82 -6.09 3.98
N ASP A 20 -6.53 -5.74 2.73
CA ASP A 20 -7.36 -4.87 1.89
C ASP A 20 -8.38 -5.65 1.03
N LYS A 21 -8.57 -6.96 1.30
CA LYS A 21 -9.50 -7.84 0.60
C LYS A 21 -9.36 -7.78 -0.93
N HIS A 22 -8.13 -7.70 -1.42
CA HIS A 22 -7.79 -7.59 -2.84
C HIS A 22 -8.58 -6.49 -3.57
N THR A 23 -8.85 -5.38 -2.90
CA THR A 23 -9.62 -4.24 -3.42
C THR A 23 -8.77 -2.97 -3.35
N CYS A 24 -8.95 -2.07 -4.30
CA CYS A 24 -8.35 -0.73 -4.25
C CYS A 24 -8.82 0.01 -2.99
N GLN A 25 -7.92 0.73 -2.33
CA GLN A 25 -8.23 1.50 -1.12
C GLN A 25 -8.36 3.00 -1.37
N TRP A 26 -8.28 3.42 -2.64
CA TRP A 26 -8.61 4.78 -3.02
C TRP A 26 -10.09 5.08 -2.71
N PRO A 27 -10.44 6.23 -2.11
CA PRO A 27 -11.82 6.57 -1.77
C PRO A 27 -12.77 6.47 -2.97
N GLY A 28 -13.90 5.78 -2.78
CA GLY A 28 -14.88 5.59 -3.85
C GLY A 28 -14.47 4.58 -4.94
N CYS A 29 -13.29 3.96 -4.86
CA CYS A 29 -12.86 2.95 -5.82
C CYS A 29 -13.10 1.53 -5.31
N ASN A 30 -13.91 0.75 -6.02
CA ASN A 30 -14.19 -0.66 -5.70
C ASN A 30 -13.45 -1.65 -6.62
N SER A 31 -12.44 -1.20 -7.36
CA SER A 31 -11.72 -2.07 -8.31
C SER A 31 -11.01 -3.21 -7.59
N ARG A 32 -11.11 -4.41 -8.16
CA ARG A 32 -10.38 -5.63 -7.75
C ARG A 32 -9.39 -6.10 -8.80
N LEU A 33 -9.24 -5.35 -9.89
CA LEU A 33 -8.39 -5.70 -11.02
C LEU A 33 -7.01 -5.04 -10.90
N LYS A 34 -5.96 -5.80 -11.23
CA LYS A 34 -4.55 -5.33 -11.24
C LYS A 34 -4.20 -4.57 -9.95
N ILE A 35 -4.36 -5.24 -8.81
CA ILE A 35 -4.06 -4.66 -7.49
C ILE A 35 -2.57 -4.76 -7.18
N HIS A 36 -1.99 -3.62 -6.80
CA HIS A 36 -0.60 -3.44 -6.43
C HIS A 36 -0.50 -3.04 -4.96
N ALA A 37 0.49 -3.60 -4.26
CA ALA A 37 0.84 -3.15 -2.91
C ALA A 37 1.81 -1.96 -3.06
N HIS A 38 1.30 -0.77 -2.77
CA HIS A 38 2.03 0.49 -2.80
C HIS A 38 2.66 0.76 -1.43
N HIS A 39 3.86 1.35 -1.42
CA HIS A 39 4.52 1.81 -0.20
C HIS A 39 4.05 3.23 0.12
N ILE A 40 3.50 3.47 1.31
CA ILE A 40 3.03 4.80 1.72
C ILE A 40 4.23 5.75 1.92
N ASN A 41 5.21 5.30 2.69
CA ASN A 41 6.53 5.92 2.79
C ASN A 41 7.48 5.18 1.84
N LYS A 42 8.16 5.94 0.97
CA LYS A 42 8.97 5.44 -0.15
C LYS A 42 10.04 4.44 0.29
N TRP A 43 10.25 3.43 -0.55
CA TRP A 43 11.21 2.33 -0.31
C TRP A 43 12.66 2.79 -0.09
N ALA A 44 13.07 3.82 -0.83
CA ALA A 44 14.43 4.35 -0.80
C ALA A 44 14.69 5.13 0.50
N ASP A 45 13.73 5.96 0.91
CA ASP A 45 13.91 6.93 1.98
C ASP A 45 13.68 6.33 3.38
N PHE A 46 12.86 5.26 3.48
CA PHE A 46 12.47 4.66 4.75
C PHE A 46 12.80 3.15 4.81
N PRO A 47 14.09 2.76 4.91
CA PRO A 47 14.50 1.36 4.89
C PRO A 47 13.88 0.53 6.04
N GLY A 48 13.71 1.12 7.23
CA GLY A 48 13.08 0.47 8.38
C GLY A 48 11.58 0.17 8.20
N LEU A 49 10.91 0.83 7.24
CA LEU A 49 9.48 0.66 6.98
C LEU A 49 9.17 -0.25 5.78
N ARG A 50 10.18 -0.80 5.11
CA ARG A 50 10.02 -1.57 3.85
C ARG A 50 9.06 -2.75 3.97
N TYR A 51 9.07 -3.42 5.12
CA TYR A 51 8.25 -4.61 5.38
C TYR A 51 7.19 -4.37 6.45
N ASN A 52 7.01 -3.13 6.91
CA ASN A 52 5.89 -2.78 7.79
C ASN A 52 4.59 -2.85 6.97
N ILE A 53 3.65 -3.68 7.39
CA ILE A 53 2.36 -3.87 6.69
C ILE A 53 1.54 -2.57 6.69
N ASN A 54 1.64 -1.76 7.75
CA ASN A 54 0.95 -0.49 7.87
C ASN A 54 1.59 0.62 7.01
N ASN A 55 2.82 0.41 6.53
CA ASN A 55 3.45 1.24 5.50
C ASN A 55 3.06 0.82 4.07
N GLY A 56 1.97 0.07 3.92
CA GLY A 56 1.50 -0.43 2.64
C GLY A 56 0.01 -0.23 2.45
N ILE A 57 -0.40 -0.04 1.20
CA ILE A 57 -1.80 0.12 0.79
C ILE A 57 -2.04 -0.53 -0.58
N SER A 58 -3.22 -1.15 -0.76
CA SER A 58 -3.61 -1.71 -2.05
C SER A 58 -4.21 -0.66 -2.98
N LEU A 59 -3.62 -0.49 -4.16
CA LEU A 59 -4.12 0.41 -5.20
C LEU A 59 -4.30 -0.38 -6.50
N CYS A 60 -5.35 -0.07 -7.27
CA CYS A 60 -5.44 -0.54 -8.65
C CYS A 60 -4.42 0.19 -9.52
N LYS A 61 -4.14 -0.34 -10.72
CA LYS A 61 -3.20 0.28 -11.66
C LYS A 61 -3.46 1.78 -11.89
N ILE A 62 -4.72 2.19 -12.07
CA ILE A 62 -5.08 3.59 -12.35
C ILE A 62 -4.60 4.52 -11.23
N HIS A 63 -4.98 4.21 -9.98
CA HIS A 63 -4.59 5.04 -8.84
C HIS A 63 -3.12 4.90 -8.47
N HIS A 64 -2.52 3.73 -8.72
CA HIS A 64 -1.09 3.54 -8.53
C HIS A 64 -0.26 4.40 -9.48
N ASP A 65 -0.68 4.53 -10.74
CA ASP A 65 -0.01 5.37 -11.73
C ASP A 65 -0.29 6.87 -11.49
N LEU A 66 -1.50 7.23 -11.04
CA LEU A 66 -1.90 8.60 -10.76
C LEU A 66 -1.00 9.30 -9.72
N ILE A 67 -0.56 8.57 -8.70
CA ILE A 67 0.23 9.15 -7.60
C ILE A 67 1.74 9.08 -7.84
N LYS A 68 2.17 8.49 -8.95
CA LYS A 68 3.59 8.35 -9.25
C LYS A 68 4.25 9.72 -9.28
N ASP A 69 5.42 9.85 -8.65
CA ASP A 69 6.18 11.09 -8.52
C ASP A 69 5.49 12.16 -7.64
N ASN A 70 4.36 11.82 -7.02
CA ASN A 70 3.58 12.67 -6.14
C ASN A 70 3.23 11.98 -4.81
N GLU A 71 3.92 10.89 -4.46
CA GLU A 71 3.53 10.00 -3.35
C GLU A 71 3.54 10.72 -1.99
N GLU A 72 4.45 11.67 -1.80
CA GLU A 72 4.59 12.44 -0.56
C GLU A 72 3.32 13.23 -0.21
N ASN A 73 2.62 13.77 -1.22
CA ASN A 73 1.37 14.50 -1.03
C ASN A 73 0.20 13.59 -0.59
N TYR A 74 0.33 12.27 -0.76
CA TYR A 74 -0.68 11.29 -0.34
C TYR A 74 -0.28 10.47 0.89
N CYS A 75 0.97 10.57 1.35
CA CYS A 75 1.49 9.74 2.44
C CYS A 75 0.66 9.89 3.73
N GLY A 76 0.39 11.14 4.15
CA GLY A 76 -0.43 11.41 5.35
C GLY A 76 -1.86 10.89 5.20
N PHE A 77 -2.45 11.10 4.02
CA PHE A 77 -3.80 10.63 3.71
C PHE A 77 -3.92 9.10 3.77
N PHE A 78 -3.02 8.37 3.11
CA PHE A 78 -3.01 6.91 3.13
C PHE A 78 -2.70 6.36 4.52
N SER A 79 -1.78 6.98 5.26
CA SER A 79 -1.49 6.60 6.66
C SER A 79 -2.75 6.71 7.51
N GLN A 80 -3.51 7.81 7.38
CA GLN A 80 -4.77 7.99 8.10
C GLN A 80 -5.82 6.95 7.71
N LEU A 81 -5.94 6.60 6.43
CA LEU A 81 -6.84 5.53 5.97
C LEU A 81 -6.49 4.19 6.61
N ILE A 82 -5.20 3.84 6.71
CA ILE A 82 -4.77 2.60 7.37
C ILE A 82 -5.08 2.66 8.88
N LEU A 83 -4.80 3.77 9.55
CA LEU A 83 -5.11 3.93 10.97
C LEU A 83 -6.60 3.77 11.26
N ASN A 84 -7.47 4.37 10.45
CA ASN A 84 -8.92 4.25 10.60
C ASN A 84 -9.39 2.79 10.47
N LYS A 85 -8.79 2.02 9.56
CA LYS A 85 -9.09 0.58 9.40
C LYS A 85 -8.66 -0.27 10.58
N LEU A 86 -7.57 0.10 11.26
CA LEU A 86 -7.11 -0.60 12.46
C LEU A 86 -8.03 -0.29 13.65
N LYS A 87 -8.50 0.96 13.78
CA LYS A 87 -9.46 1.37 14.81
C LYS A 87 -10.83 0.74 14.63
N GLY A 88 -11.29 0.54 13.39
CA GLY A 88 -12.59 -0.11 13.12
C GLY A 88 -12.59 -1.64 13.19
N LYS A 89 -11.51 -2.26 13.67
CA LYS A 89 -11.39 -3.72 13.88
C LYS A 89 -11.47 -4.14 15.35
N THR A 90 -11.56 -3.18 16.27
CA THR A 90 -12.08 -3.37 17.64
C THR A 90 -13.58 -3.15 17.64
#